data_AF-A0A954RTD8-F1
#
_entry.id   AF-A0A954RTD8-F1
#
_cell.length_a   1.000
_cell.length_b   1.000
_cell.length_c   1.000
_cell.angle_alpha   90.00
_cell.angle_beta   90.00
_cell.angle_gamma   90.00
#
_symmetry.space_group_name_H-M   'P 1'
#
loop_
_entity.id
_entity.type
_entity.pdbx_description
1 polymer ?
#
loop_
_entity_poly.entity_id
_entity_poly.type
_entity_poly.pdbx_seq_one_letter_code
_entity_poly.pdbx_strand_id
1 'polypeptide(L)' 'MSFQILGLGTAVPRHAIEQTVAMEVAKQFSTHTDEQRRLLPVLYRRTGVKKRHSVLLESSDEQTSDE' A
#
# COMPACT_ATOMS: atom_id res chain seq x y z
N MET A 1 41.91 -3.77 -8.23
CA MET A 1 40.72 -4.59 -7.86
C MET A 1 39.49 -3.76 -8.15
N SER A 2 38.55 -4.27 -8.95
CA SER A 2 37.29 -3.60 -9.30
C SER A 2 36.15 -4.49 -8.82
N PHE A 3 35.19 -3.92 -8.09
CA PHE A 3 33.95 -4.60 -7.70
C PHE A 3 32.86 -4.23 -8.69
N GLN A 4 32.15 -5.25 -9.20
CA GLN A 4 31.09 -5.09 -10.17
C GLN A 4 29.83 -5.80 -9.68
N ILE A 5 28.68 -5.13 -9.83
CA ILE A 5 27.37 -5.76 -9.65
C ILE A 5 27.03 -6.43 -10.98
N LEU A 6 26.98 -7.76 -10.98
CA LEU A 6 26.68 -8.55 -12.18
C LEU A 6 25.17 -8.68 -12.47
N GLY A 7 24.32 -8.32 -11.49
CA GLY A 7 22.88 -8.30 -11.67
C GLY A 7 22.12 -7.87 -10.41
N LEU A 8 20.89 -7.38 -10.62
CA LEU A 8 19.91 -7.05 -9.59
C LEU A 8 18.52 -7.49 -10.06
N GLY A 9 17.76 -8.13 -9.19
CA GLY A 9 16.37 -8.51 -9.44
C GLY A 9 15.49 -8.11 -8.27
N THR A 10 14.28 -7.61 -8.56
CA THR A 10 13.27 -7.28 -7.55
C THR A 10 11.90 -7.76 -8.01
N ALA A 11 10.99 -7.97 -7.06
CA ALA A 11 9.60 -8.31 -7.31
C ALA A 11 8.72 -7.67 -6.23
N VAL A 12 7.44 -7.49 -6.55
CA VAL A 12 6.43 -6.95 -5.64
C VAL A 12 5.14 -7.79 -5.75
N PRO A 13 4.28 -7.80 -4.71
CA PRO A 13 2.96 -8.43 -4.79
C PRO A 13 2.16 -7.96 -6.02
N ARG A 14 1.32 -8.85 -6.57
CA ARG A 14 0.54 -8.58 -7.78
C ARG A 14 -0.36 -7.35 -7.64
N HIS A 15 -1.02 -7.22 -6.50
CA HIS A 15 -2.00 -6.17 -6.25
C HIS A 15 -1.38 -4.97 -5.54
N ALA A 16 -1.91 -3.79 -5.83
CA ALA A 16 -1.53 -2.54 -5.22
C ALA A 16 -2.73 -1.63 -5.03
N ILE A 17 -2.65 -0.75 -4.04
CA ILE A 17 -3.63 0.30 -3.79
C ILE A 17 -3.00 1.68 -3.86
N GLU A 18 -3.77 2.64 -4.38
CA GLU A 18 -3.43 4.06 -4.34
C GLU A 18 -3.35 4.55 -2.88
N GLN A 19 -2.45 5.49 -2.64
CA GLN A 19 -2.17 5.99 -1.29
C GLN A 19 -3.40 6.67 -0.67
N THR A 20 -4.26 7.28 -1.49
CA THR A 20 -5.53 7.86 -1.05
C THR A 20 -6.51 6.79 -0.56
N VAL A 21 -6.59 5.64 -1.25
CA VAL A 21 -7.42 4.51 -0.84
C VAL A 21 -6.85 3.85 0.41
N ALA A 22 -5.53 3.64 0.45
CA ALA A 22 -4.84 3.10 1.63
C ALA A 22 -5.05 3.96 2.88
N MET A 23 -5.17 5.29 2.71
CA MET A 23 -5.45 6.22 3.80
C MET A 23 -6.85 6.04 4.37
N GLU A 24 -7.86 5.85 3.50
CA GLU A 24 -9.24 5.60 3.94
C GLU A 24 -9.35 4.27 4.69
N VAL A 25 -8.67 3.23 4.22
CA VAL A 25 -8.56 1.96 4.95
C VAL A 25 -7.90 2.20 6.32
N ALA A 26 -6.75 2.87 6.36
CA ALA A 26 -6.03 3.13 7.62
C ALA A 26 -6.83 3.98 8.62
N LYS A 27 -7.66 4.93 8.16
CA LYS A 27 -8.57 5.70 9.04
C LYS A 27 -9.48 4.79 9.86
N GLN A 28 -9.96 3.70 9.28
CA GLN A 28 -10.88 2.77 9.94
C GLN A 28 -10.21 1.98 11.06
N PHE A 29 -8.90 1.69 10.94
CA PHE A 29 -8.19 0.82 11.88
C PHE A 29 -7.26 1.55 12.85
N SER A 30 -6.74 2.73 12.48
CA SER A 30 -5.59 3.34 13.18
C SER A 30 -5.88 4.70 13.83
N THR A 31 -7.13 5.18 13.80
CA THR A 31 -7.49 6.47 14.43
C THR A 31 -8.47 6.28 15.57
N HIS A 32 -8.10 6.74 16.76
CA HIS A 32 -8.89 6.62 17.99
C HIS A 32 -9.42 7.97 18.50
N THR A 33 -8.89 9.08 17.97
CA THR A 33 -9.35 10.44 18.28
C THR A 33 -9.67 11.22 17.02
N ASP A 34 -10.50 12.25 17.14
CA ASP A 34 -10.83 13.15 16.04
C ASP A 34 -9.62 13.94 15.54
N GLU A 35 -8.64 14.18 16.40
CA GLU A 35 -7.37 14.81 16.03
C GLU A 35 -6.57 13.88 15.10
N GLN A 36 -6.42 12.61 15.46
CA GLN A 36 -5.75 11.61 14.63
C GLN A 36 -6.44 11.43 13.28
N ARG A 37 -7.78 11.40 13.28
CA ARG A 37 -8.59 11.30 12.05
C ARG A 37 -8.34 12.47 11.09
N ARG A 38 -8.15 13.68 11.63
CA ARG A 38 -7.82 14.89 10.86
C ARG A 38 -6.37 14.93 10.39
N LEU A 39 -5.45 14.40 11.19
CA LEU A 39 -4.02 14.40 10.88
C LEU A 39 -3.66 13.36 9.80
N LEU A 40 -4.31 12.20 9.81
CA LEU A 40 -3.93 11.06 8.95
C LEU A 40 -3.89 11.38 7.43
N PRO A 41 -4.85 12.13 6.84
CA PRO A 41 -4.77 12.55 5.44
C PRO A 41 -3.54 13.42 5.13
N VAL A 42 -3.12 14.27 6.07
CA VAL A 42 -1.95 15.14 5.90
C VAL A 42 -0.68 14.30 5.87
N LEU A 43 -0.57 13.33 6.77
CA LEU A 43 0.57 12.40 6.83
C LEU A 43 0.67 11.61 5.52
N TYR A 44 -0.42 10.99 5.08
CA TYR A 44 -0.44 10.18 3.86
C TYR A 44 -0.06 10.99 2.62
N ARG A 45 -0.55 12.23 2.49
CA ARG A 45 -0.21 13.14 1.39
C ARG A 45 1.27 13.53 1.36
N ARG A 46 1.92 13.64 2.54
CA ARG A 46 3.33 14.08 2.65
C ARG A 46 4.36 12.96 2.46
N THR A 47 3.93 11.70 2.37
CA THR A 47 4.85 10.56 2.20
C THR A 47 5.58 10.51 0.85
N GLY A 48 5.07 11.18 -0.19
CA GLY A 48 5.56 11.02 -1.57
C GLY A 48 5.20 9.67 -2.21
N VAL A 49 4.48 8.80 -1.49
CA VAL A 49 4.03 7.49 -1.99
C VAL A 49 2.78 7.67 -2.84
N LYS A 50 2.81 7.15 -4.07
CA LYS A 50 1.64 7.12 -4.96
C LYS A 50 0.76 5.89 -4.70
N LYS A 51 1.37 4.71 -4.65
CA LYS A 51 0.70 3.43 -4.41
C LYS A 51 1.60 2.48 -3.63
N ARG A 52 1.00 1.45 -3.02
CA ARG A 52 1.71 0.38 -2.30
C ARG A 52 1.22 -0.99 -2.75
N HIS A 53 2.18 -1.87 -3.05
CA HIS A 53 1.90 -3.28 -3.29
C HIS A 53 1.72 -4.00 -1.97
N SER A 54 0.76 -4.93 -1.90
CA SER A 54 0.45 -5.69 -0.70
C SER A 54 -0.09 -7.07 -1.07
N VAL A 55 0.26 -8.05 -0.25
CA VAL A 55 -0.27 -9.43 -0.33
C VAL A 55 -1.67 -9.57 0.27
N LEU A 56 -2.15 -8.55 0.99
CA LEU A 56 -3.47 -8.55 1.64
C LEU A 56 -4.59 -8.03 0.73
N LEU A 57 -4.27 -7.72 -0.53
CA LEU A 57 -5.22 -7.17 -1.48
C LEU A 57 -5.66 -8.26 -2.43
N GLU A 58 -6.96 -8.34 -2.62
CA GLU A 58 -7.63 -9.24 -3.55
C GLU A 58 -8.40 -8.40 -4.56
N SER A 59 -8.50 -8.87 -5.80
CA SER A 59 -9.37 -8.22 -6.77
C SER A 59 -10.82 -8.64 -6.54
N SER A 60 -11.76 -7.71 -6.68
CA SER A 60 -13.21 -8.01 -6.61
C SER A 60 -13.65 -9.03 -7.67
N ASP A 61 -12.84 -9.23 -8.71
CA ASP A 61 -13.14 -10.08 -9.86
C ASP A 61 -12.66 -11.52 -9.66
N GLU A 62 -11.92 -11.81 -8.59
CA GLU A 62 -11.41 -13.16 -8.25
C GLU A 62 -12.37 -14.01 -7.42
N GLN A 63 -13.62 -13.54 -7.20
CA GLN A 63 -14.72 -14.42 -6.80
C GLN A 63 -15.19 -15.27 -7.99
N THR A 64 -14.30 -16.06 -8.57
CA THR A 64 -14.74 -17.19 -9.41
C THR A 64 -14.69 -18.44 -8.56
N SER A 65 -15.89 -18.94 -8.34
CA SER A 65 -16.27 -20.20 -7.73
C SER A 65 -15.37 -21.35 -8.17
N ASP A 66 -14.48 -21.80 -7.29
CA ASP A 66 -13.92 -23.15 -7.35
C ASP A 66 -14.34 -23.85 -6.06
N GLU A 67 -15.58 -24.36 -6.05
CA GLU A 67 -16.00 -25.51 -5.23
C GLU A 67 -15.89 -26.79 -6.07
#